data_AF-A0A8S1XKZ2-F1
#
_entry.id   AF-A0A8S1XKZ2-F1
#
_cell.length_a   1.000
_cell.length_b   1.000
_cell.length_c   1.000
_cell.angle_alpha   90.00
_cell.angle_beta   90.00
_cell.angle_gamma   90.00
#
_symmetry.space_group_name_H-M   'P 1'
#
loop_
_entity.id
_entity.type
_entity.pdbx_description
1 polymer ?
#
loop_
_entity_poly.entity_id
_entity_poly.type
_entity_poly.pdbx_seq_one_letter_code
_entity_poly.pdbx_strand_id
1 'polypeptide(L)'
;MSSNKYIEQSPEIQNQRNSIRHSSLNQSVHEFSAYKEKMQDLMLPNVEFIEPQDFKKQNECIVCAIEFTQTNRQHHCRMCGSSCCGQCSYKTINKNRVCDICYMKASQLAAEKKRNKFIQSLKDSAKKLKRHIEQAERRKQELQNERDAQQDKSQIDLRVLEKETEDYRLKYSQKTQDKCQYEQQVLDLKLKMSELNTLKEQIHLECQEKEQEIRAYDTNLYLREQELNDKKTQLQRLKQQKEELENMSNKIEQNPEIIEEIIIPEPVQMLQQEKKQQEMYNTNIDIEEIMFGNTNGSKESSTLIKTEQAQQQPQKQNSTKPSQPKQNKDEDDDEEKYKCNIF
;
A
#
# COMPACT_ATOMS: atom_id res chain seq x y z
N MET A 1 -8.75 -6.10 -7.20
CA MET A 1 -9.91 -6.95 -7.51
C MET A 1 -10.55 -7.37 -6.19
N SER A 2 -11.37 -6.49 -5.63
CA SER A 2 -12.00 -6.67 -4.32
C SER A 2 -13.44 -7.12 -4.52
N SER A 3 -13.68 -8.41 -4.27
CA SER A 3 -15.01 -9.01 -4.34
C SER A 3 -15.81 -8.61 -3.09
N ASN A 4 -16.57 -7.52 -3.21
CA ASN A 4 -17.65 -7.16 -2.29
C ASN A 4 -18.74 -8.24 -2.38
N LYS A 5 -18.68 -9.24 -1.49
CA LYS A 5 -19.79 -10.16 -1.24
C LYS A 5 -20.87 -9.40 -0.47
N TYR A 6 -21.90 -8.98 -1.20
CA TYR A 6 -23.18 -8.53 -0.66
C TYR A 6 -23.73 -9.60 0.29
N ILE A 7 -23.97 -9.20 1.54
CA ILE A 7 -24.74 -9.97 2.52
C ILE A 7 -26.23 -9.71 2.20
N GLU A 8 -26.84 -10.58 1.41
CA GLU A 8 -28.29 -10.61 1.23
C GLU A 8 -28.98 -10.92 2.56
N GLN A 9 -29.67 -9.92 3.11
CA GLN A 9 -30.56 -10.12 4.25
C GLN A 9 -31.89 -10.69 3.73
N SER A 10 -32.21 -11.93 4.13
CA SER A 10 -33.41 -12.66 3.70
C SER A 10 -34.72 -11.97 4.18
N PRO A 11 -35.71 -11.71 3.30
CA PRO A 11 -36.97 -11.01 3.63
C PRO A 11 -37.97 -11.79 4.51
N GLU A 12 -37.71 -13.05 4.87
CA GLU A 12 -38.76 -13.94 5.41
C GLU A 12 -39.12 -13.72 6.89
N ILE A 13 -38.39 -12.90 7.64
CA ILE A 13 -38.58 -12.78 9.11
C ILE A 13 -39.65 -11.74 9.51
N GLN A 14 -40.08 -10.84 8.62
CA GLN A 14 -41.02 -9.77 8.99
C GLN A 14 -42.51 -10.16 8.92
N ASN A 15 -42.90 -11.24 8.23
CA ASN A 15 -44.32 -11.52 7.96
C ASN A 15 -45.06 -12.37 9.01
N GLN A 16 -44.38 -12.88 10.05
CA GLN A 16 -45.03 -13.73 11.06
C GLN A 16 -45.47 -13.00 12.34
N ARG A 17 -45.14 -11.71 12.52
CA ARG A 17 -45.43 -11.00 13.78
C ARG A 17 -46.84 -10.37 13.88
N ASN A 18 -47.58 -10.24 12.78
CA ASN A 18 -48.82 -9.46 12.76
C ASN A 18 -50.13 -10.26 12.79
N SER A 19 -50.12 -11.61 12.73
CA SER A 19 -51.35 -12.39 12.54
C SER A 19 -52.01 -12.94 13.83
N ILE A 20 -51.44 -12.75 15.03
CA ILE A 20 -51.85 -13.52 16.22
C ILE A 20 -52.77 -12.75 17.20
N ARG A 21 -53.01 -11.44 17.05
CA ARG A 21 -53.50 -10.64 18.20
C ARG A 21 -54.98 -10.31 18.34
N HIS A 22 -55.89 -10.57 17.38
CA HIS A 22 -57.23 -9.96 17.47
C HIS A 22 -58.47 -10.86 17.34
N SER A 23 -58.37 -12.17 17.10
CA SER A 23 -59.57 -13.03 16.94
C SER A 23 -60.10 -13.69 18.24
N SER A 24 -59.32 -13.72 19.33
CA SER A 24 -59.64 -14.56 20.50
C SER A 24 -60.54 -13.93 21.58
N LEU A 25 -60.79 -12.61 21.55
CA LEU A 25 -61.44 -11.92 22.69
C LEU A 25 -62.98 -11.92 22.64
N ASN A 26 -63.58 -11.95 21.45
CA ASN A 26 -65.03 -11.76 21.29
C ASN A 26 -65.88 -13.02 21.52
N GLN A 27 -65.29 -14.21 21.57
CA GLN A 27 -66.04 -15.47 21.78
C GLN A 27 -66.40 -15.71 23.27
N SER A 28 -65.82 -14.95 24.20
CA SER A 28 -65.94 -15.19 25.66
C SER A 28 -67.23 -14.69 26.31
N VAL A 29 -67.95 -13.74 25.70
CA VAL A 29 -69.07 -13.04 26.37
C VAL A 29 -70.36 -13.86 26.39
N HIS A 30 -70.60 -14.69 25.36
CA HIS A 30 -71.83 -15.49 25.26
C HIS A 30 -71.82 -16.74 26.17
N GLU A 31 -70.64 -17.27 26.51
CA GLU A 31 -70.51 -18.41 27.43
C GLU A 31 -70.76 -18.02 28.90
N PHE A 32 -70.59 -16.75 29.27
CA PHE A 32 -70.75 -16.28 30.65
C PHE A 32 -72.21 -16.31 31.15
N SER A 33 -73.21 -16.15 30.27
CA SER A 33 -74.63 -16.16 30.65
C SER A 33 -75.15 -17.56 31.01
N ALA A 34 -74.67 -18.60 30.32
CA ALA A 34 -75.06 -19.99 30.60
C ALA A 34 -74.39 -20.56 31.86
N TYR A 35 -73.33 -19.91 32.36
CA TYR A 35 -72.59 -20.35 33.55
C TYR A 35 -73.30 -20.02 34.87
N LYS A 36 -74.20 -19.01 34.88
CA LYS A 36 -74.86 -18.51 36.10
C LYS A 36 -75.89 -19.49 36.69
N GLU A 37 -76.54 -20.32 35.86
CA GLU A 37 -77.52 -21.31 36.33
C GLU A 37 -76.90 -22.63 36.81
N LYS A 38 -75.66 -22.96 36.39
CA LYS A 38 -74.97 -24.21 36.80
C LYS A 38 -74.11 -24.09 38.07
N MET A 39 -74.05 -22.92 38.72
CA MET A 39 -73.20 -22.69 39.90
C MET A 39 -73.77 -23.20 41.24
N GLN A 40 -74.94 -23.84 41.27
CA GLN A 40 -75.58 -24.22 42.54
C GLN A 40 -75.02 -25.49 43.18
N ASP A 41 -74.34 -26.35 42.41
CA ASP A 41 -73.77 -27.61 42.91
C ASP A 41 -72.23 -27.57 42.87
N LEU A 42 -71.60 -27.52 44.04
CA LEU A 42 -70.14 -27.53 44.15
C LEU A 42 -69.65 -28.98 44.21
N MET A 43 -68.90 -29.41 43.19
CA MET A 43 -68.29 -30.73 43.19
C MET A 43 -66.94 -30.70 43.90
N LEU A 44 -66.83 -31.41 45.02
CA LEU A 44 -65.60 -31.51 45.81
C LEU A 44 -65.19 -32.98 46.00
N PRO A 45 -63.94 -33.34 45.66
CA PRO A 45 -63.42 -34.67 45.98
C PRO A 45 -63.20 -34.81 47.48
N ASN A 46 -63.45 -36.01 48.01
CA ASN A 46 -63.15 -36.41 49.39
C ASN A 46 -63.88 -35.57 50.46
N VAL A 47 -65.14 -35.22 50.22
CA VAL A 47 -66.01 -34.68 51.27
C VAL A 47 -66.66 -35.85 51.98
N GLU A 48 -66.36 -35.99 53.27
CA GLU A 48 -67.06 -36.92 54.16
C GLU A 48 -68.40 -36.29 54.54
N PHE A 49 -69.49 -36.99 54.23
CA PHE A 49 -70.83 -36.59 54.63
C PHE A 49 -71.23 -37.39 55.87
N ILE A 50 -71.91 -36.73 56.80
CA ILE A 50 -72.43 -37.32 58.01
C ILE A 50 -73.61 -38.22 57.64
N GLU A 51 -73.65 -39.42 58.22
CA GLU A 51 -74.75 -40.36 58.02
C GLU A 51 -76.03 -39.88 58.72
N PRO A 52 -77.22 -40.21 58.22
CA PRO A 52 -78.48 -39.75 58.81
C PRO A 52 -78.67 -40.09 60.30
N GLN A 53 -77.99 -41.13 60.80
CA GLN A 53 -78.07 -41.55 62.21
C GLN A 53 -77.41 -40.54 63.15
N ASP A 54 -76.42 -39.79 62.68
CA ASP A 54 -75.62 -38.83 63.45
C ASP A 54 -76.14 -37.39 63.33
N PHE A 55 -77.32 -37.20 62.73
CA PHE A 55 -77.93 -35.89 62.58
C PHE A 55 -78.39 -35.31 63.92
N LYS A 56 -77.95 -34.08 64.19
CA LYS A 56 -78.29 -33.34 65.42
C LYS A 56 -79.69 -32.77 65.30
N LYS A 57 -80.58 -33.20 66.20
CA LYS A 57 -81.94 -32.63 66.33
C LYS A 57 -81.87 -31.35 67.16
N GLN A 58 -82.19 -30.22 66.55
CA GLN A 58 -82.28 -28.92 67.22
C GLN A 58 -83.65 -28.32 66.90
N ASN A 59 -84.18 -27.49 67.80
CA ASN A 59 -85.51 -26.87 67.64
C ASN A 59 -85.47 -25.60 66.78
N GLU A 60 -84.28 -25.09 66.48
CA GLU A 60 -84.04 -23.88 65.71
C GLU A 60 -82.94 -24.10 64.64
N CYS A 61 -82.92 -23.24 63.63
CA CYS A 61 -81.92 -23.28 62.57
C CYS A 61 -80.55 -22.80 63.07
N ILE A 62 -79.49 -23.59 62.84
CA ILE A 62 -78.11 -23.24 63.24
C ILE A 62 -77.52 -22.00 62.55
N VAL A 63 -78.17 -21.48 61.50
CA VAL A 63 -77.66 -20.34 60.69
C VAL A 63 -78.36 -19.04 61.06
N CYS A 64 -79.71 -19.04 61.10
CA CYS A 64 -80.49 -17.83 61.36
C CYS A 64 -81.30 -17.86 62.67
N ALA A 65 -81.19 -18.93 63.46
CA ALA A 65 -81.89 -19.13 64.73
C ALA A 65 -83.43 -19.12 64.65
N ILE A 66 -84.03 -19.27 63.45
CA ILE A 66 -85.48 -19.41 63.33
C ILE A 66 -85.95 -20.76 63.88
N GLU A 67 -87.01 -20.75 64.71
CA GLU A 67 -87.62 -21.98 65.21
C GLU A 67 -88.29 -22.78 64.08
N PHE A 68 -88.25 -24.11 64.20
CA PHE A 68 -88.93 -25.00 63.27
C PHE A 68 -90.42 -25.11 63.61
N THR A 69 -91.26 -25.03 62.58
CA THR A 69 -92.71 -25.15 62.68
C THR A 69 -93.22 -26.13 61.62
N GLN A 70 -94.53 -26.42 61.59
CA GLN A 70 -95.10 -27.30 60.57
C GLN A 70 -94.91 -26.77 59.13
N THR A 71 -94.86 -25.45 58.96
CA THR A 71 -94.61 -24.78 57.67
C THR A 71 -93.12 -24.56 57.41
N ASN A 72 -92.33 -24.26 58.44
CA ASN A 72 -90.86 -24.17 58.36
C ASN A 72 -90.21 -25.50 58.74
N ARG A 73 -90.19 -26.44 57.80
CA ARG A 73 -89.68 -27.80 58.03
C ARG A 73 -88.16 -27.81 58.28
N GLN A 74 -87.76 -28.68 59.19
CA GLN A 74 -86.35 -28.93 59.52
C GLN A 74 -85.64 -29.71 58.41
N HIS A 75 -84.44 -29.27 58.03
CA HIS A 75 -83.53 -29.97 57.13
C HIS A 75 -82.17 -30.18 57.81
N HIS A 76 -81.42 -31.21 57.42
CA HIS A 76 -80.09 -31.45 57.95
C HIS A 76 -79.02 -31.11 56.92
N CYS A 77 -77.95 -30.44 57.35
CA CYS A 77 -76.75 -30.27 56.54
C CYS A 77 -75.98 -31.59 56.51
N ARG A 78 -75.76 -32.18 55.32
CA ARG A 78 -75.04 -33.46 55.19
C ARG A 78 -73.56 -33.34 55.54
N MET A 79 -72.99 -32.13 55.62
CA MET A 79 -71.56 -31.92 55.92
C MET A 79 -71.27 -31.72 57.42
N CYS A 80 -72.22 -31.21 58.21
CA CYS A 80 -72.03 -30.98 59.66
C CYS A 80 -73.12 -31.58 60.55
N GLY A 81 -74.15 -32.20 59.96
CA GLY A 81 -75.25 -32.89 60.66
C GLY A 81 -76.22 -31.97 61.39
N SER A 82 -76.02 -30.64 61.35
CA SER A 82 -76.83 -29.68 62.10
C SER A 82 -78.16 -29.35 61.40
N SER A 83 -79.13 -28.93 62.20
CA SER A 83 -80.48 -28.59 61.72
C SER A 83 -80.53 -27.19 61.11
N CYS A 84 -81.17 -27.05 59.96
CA CYS A 84 -81.27 -25.81 59.19
C CYS A 84 -82.62 -25.69 58.46
N CYS A 85 -83.08 -24.47 58.22
CA CYS A 85 -84.28 -24.23 57.41
C CYS A 85 -83.98 -24.38 55.90
N GLY A 86 -85.03 -24.40 55.09
CA GLY A 86 -84.89 -24.58 53.63
C GLY A 86 -84.11 -23.46 52.95
N GLN A 87 -84.27 -22.22 53.45
CA GLN A 87 -83.58 -21.04 52.92
C GLN A 87 -82.07 -21.08 53.21
N CYS A 88 -81.68 -21.40 54.45
CA CYS A 88 -80.26 -21.49 54.85
C CYS A 88 -79.55 -22.77 54.38
N SER A 89 -80.22 -23.61 53.59
CA SER A 89 -79.69 -24.87 53.06
C SER A 89 -80.07 -25.12 51.60
N TYR A 90 -80.26 -24.04 50.83
CA TYR A 90 -80.67 -24.14 49.43
C TYR A 90 -79.60 -24.79 48.53
N LYS A 91 -78.32 -24.69 48.91
CA LYS A 91 -77.17 -25.10 48.10
C LYS A 91 -76.80 -26.57 48.31
N THR A 92 -76.12 -27.16 47.32
CA THR A 92 -75.64 -28.54 47.38
C THR A 92 -74.13 -28.65 47.14
N ILE A 93 -73.53 -29.66 47.75
CA ILE A 93 -72.16 -30.11 47.45
C ILE A 93 -72.26 -31.59 47.06
N ASN A 94 -71.73 -31.97 45.91
CA ASN A 94 -71.89 -33.33 45.35
C ASN A 94 -73.35 -33.81 45.40
N LYS A 95 -74.32 -32.96 45.04
CA LYS A 95 -75.76 -33.23 45.11
C LYS A 95 -76.34 -33.46 46.52
N ASN A 96 -75.55 -33.24 47.58
CA ASN A 96 -76.00 -33.33 48.97
C ASN A 96 -76.29 -31.94 49.54
N ARG A 97 -77.42 -31.80 50.23
CA ARG A 97 -77.84 -30.53 50.87
C ARG A 97 -76.85 -30.11 51.95
N VAL A 98 -76.40 -28.87 51.91
CA VAL A 98 -75.53 -28.29 52.94
C VAL A 98 -76.06 -26.94 53.40
N CYS A 99 -75.76 -26.55 54.64
CA CYS A 99 -76.06 -25.20 55.09
C CYS A 99 -75.11 -24.18 54.45
N ASP A 100 -75.51 -22.91 54.42
CA ASP A 100 -74.71 -21.84 53.79
C ASP A 100 -73.31 -21.69 54.39
N ILE A 101 -73.15 -21.91 55.71
CA ILE A 101 -71.84 -21.88 56.39
C ILE A 101 -70.91 -22.96 55.82
N CYS A 102 -71.41 -24.18 55.70
CA CYS A 102 -70.66 -25.31 55.14
C CYS A 102 -70.33 -25.08 53.66
N TYR A 103 -71.29 -24.56 52.89
CA TYR A 103 -71.08 -24.22 51.49
C TYR A 103 -70.01 -23.14 51.29
N MET A 104 -70.04 -22.06 52.09
CA MET A 104 -69.04 -20.98 52.00
C MET A 104 -67.63 -21.49 52.29
N LYS A 105 -67.46 -22.28 53.36
CA LYS A 105 -66.16 -22.90 53.70
C LYS A 105 -65.64 -23.79 52.57
N ALA A 106 -66.51 -24.66 52.05
CA ALA A 106 -66.21 -25.54 50.93
C ALA A 106 -65.82 -24.76 49.66
N SER A 107 -66.55 -23.69 49.34
CA SER A 107 -66.27 -22.82 48.21
C SER A 107 -64.92 -22.09 48.35
N GLN A 108 -64.60 -21.60 49.55
CA GLN A 108 -63.30 -20.97 49.83
C GLN A 108 -62.15 -21.96 49.62
N LEU A 109 -62.26 -23.19 50.15
CA LEU A 109 -61.25 -24.23 49.94
C LEU A 109 -61.08 -24.59 48.46
N ALA A 110 -62.18 -24.65 47.69
CA ALA A 110 -62.12 -24.87 46.25
C ALA A 110 -61.39 -23.74 45.52
N ALA A 111 -61.70 -22.49 45.88
CA ALA A 111 -61.06 -21.29 45.32
C ALA A 111 -59.56 -21.24 45.67
N GLU A 112 -59.17 -21.56 46.90
CA GLU A 112 -57.77 -21.62 47.33
C GLU A 112 -56.98 -22.68 46.56
N LYS A 113 -57.55 -23.88 46.36
CA LYS A 113 -56.91 -24.92 45.54
C LYS A 113 -56.68 -24.44 44.11
N LYS A 114 -57.65 -23.76 43.50
CA LYS A 114 -57.52 -23.16 42.16
C LYS A 114 -56.43 -22.07 42.13
N ARG A 115 -56.42 -21.18 43.13
CA ARG A 115 -55.40 -20.14 43.29
C ARG A 115 -54.00 -20.76 43.40
N ASN A 116 -53.82 -21.77 44.23
CA ASN A 116 -52.53 -22.43 44.43
C ASN A 116 -52.03 -23.11 43.15
N LYS A 117 -52.91 -23.78 42.40
CA LYS A 117 -52.57 -24.34 41.08
C LYS A 117 -52.14 -23.27 40.08
N PHE A 118 -52.86 -22.14 40.06
CA PHE A 118 -52.51 -21.01 39.19
C PHE A 118 -51.15 -20.41 39.56
N ILE A 119 -50.91 -20.14 40.84
CA ILE A 119 -49.62 -19.65 41.34
C ILE A 119 -48.50 -20.64 41.02
N GLN A 120 -48.74 -21.95 41.13
CA GLN A 120 -47.76 -22.97 40.75
C GLN A 120 -47.44 -22.92 39.25
N SER A 121 -48.46 -22.81 38.40
CA SER A 121 -48.28 -22.64 36.95
C SER A 121 -47.49 -21.38 36.58
N LEU A 122 -47.73 -20.26 37.28
CA LEU A 122 -46.96 -19.03 37.12
C LEU A 122 -45.49 -19.21 37.54
N LYS A 123 -45.23 -19.91 38.65
CA LYS A 123 -43.86 -20.22 39.10
C LYS A 123 -43.11 -21.08 38.08
N ASP A 124 -43.76 -22.09 37.53
CA ASP A 124 -43.17 -22.96 36.51
C ASP A 124 -42.88 -22.20 35.21
N SER A 125 -43.80 -21.30 34.82
CA SER A 125 -43.61 -20.41 33.67
C SER A 125 -42.44 -19.44 33.88
N ALA A 126 -42.34 -18.82 35.07
CA ALA A 126 -41.22 -17.95 35.43
C ALA A 126 -39.88 -18.70 35.43
N LYS A 127 -39.85 -19.94 35.93
CA LYS A 127 -38.65 -20.80 35.91
C LYS A 127 -38.24 -21.15 34.48
N LYS A 128 -39.21 -21.44 33.60
CA LYS A 128 -38.94 -21.69 32.18
C LYS A 128 -38.39 -20.44 31.49
N LEU A 129 -38.98 -19.28 31.74
CA LEU A 129 -38.50 -18.00 31.19
C LEU A 129 -37.08 -17.68 31.66
N LYS A 130 -36.77 -17.90 32.95
CA LYS A 130 -35.42 -17.71 33.49
C LYS A 130 -34.38 -18.56 32.75
N ARG A 131 -34.67 -19.84 32.49
CA ARG A 131 -33.78 -20.72 31.72
C ARG A 131 -33.55 -20.23 30.29
N HIS A 132 -34.59 -19.68 29.65
CA HIS A 132 -34.45 -19.09 28.32
C HIS A 132 -33.60 -17.82 28.32
N ILE A 133 -33.72 -16.98 29.34
CA ILE A 133 -32.87 -15.78 29.51
C ILE A 133 -31.41 -16.21 29.68
N GLU A 134 -31.12 -17.13 30.59
CA GLU A 134 -29.76 -17.66 30.82
C GLU A 134 -29.16 -18.30 29.56
N GLN A 135 -29.98 -19.01 28.76
CA GLN A 135 -29.54 -19.58 27.49
C GLN A 135 -29.24 -18.49 26.44
N ALA A 136 -30.07 -17.45 26.36
CA ALA A 136 -29.85 -16.33 25.46
C ALA A 136 -28.59 -15.53 25.82
N GLU A 137 -28.31 -15.36 27.11
CA GLU A 137 -27.10 -14.72 27.61
C GLU A 137 -25.84 -15.51 27.27
N ARG A 138 -25.85 -16.84 27.47
CA ARG A 138 -24.75 -17.72 27.04
C ARG A 138 -24.48 -17.61 25.54
N ARG A 139 -25.54 -17.69 24.72
CA ARG A 139 -25.41 -17.56 23.26
C ARG A 139 -24.87 -16.18 22.85
N LYS A 140 -25.28 -15.11 23.54
CA LYS A 140 -24.76 -13.76 23.32
C LYS A 140 -23.25 -13.71 23.61
N GLN A 141 -22.80 -14.34 24.70
CA GLN A 141 -21.39 -14.40 25.06
C GLN A 141 -20.56 -15.21 24.05
N GLU A 142 -21.08 -16.34 23.57
CA GLU A 142 -20.44 -17.15 22.53
C GLU A 142 -20.24 -16.35 21.23
N LEU A 143 -21.29 -15.67 20.74
CA LEU A 143 -21.21 -14.81 19.55
C LEU A 143 -20.24 -13.64 19.73
N GLN A 144 -20.17 -13.09 20.94
CA GLN A 144 -19.23 -12.03 21.29
C GLN A 144 -17.79 -12.53 21.20
N ASN A 145 -17.49 -13.70 21.78
CA ASN A 145 -16.17 -14.31 21.70
C ASN A 145 -15.78 -14.67 20.25
N GLU A 146 -16.71 -15.17 19.45
CA GLU A 146 -16.48 -15.48 18.03
C GLU A 146 -16.14 -14.21 17.23
N ARG A 147 -16.87 -13.12 17.47
CA ARG A 147 -16.60 -11.82 16.84
C ARG A 147 -15.21 -11.29 17.21
N ASP A 148 -14.83 -11.37 18.48
CA ASP A 148 -13.54 -10.87 18.95
C ASP A 148 -12.39 -11.74 18.40
N ALA A 149 -12.55 -13.07 18.34
CA ALA A 149 -11.60 -13.97 17.68
C ALA A 149 -11.45 -13.70 16.17
N GLN A 150 -12.55 -13.34 15.49
CA GLN A 150 -12.51 -12.95 14.08
C GLN A 150 -11.76 -11.63 13.89
N GLN A 151 -11.94 -10.65 14.79
CA GLN A 151 -11.21 -9.38 14.76
C GLN A 151 -9.71 -9.58 14.98
N ASP A 152 -9.32 -10.42 15.94
CA ASP A 152 -7.92 -10.76 16.20
C ASP A 152 -7.26 -11.43 14.98
N LYS A 153 -7.98 -12.37 14.35
CA LYS A 153 -7.52 -13.01 13.12
C LYS A 153 -7.29 -11.99 12.00
N SER A 154 -8.26 -11.11 11.75
CA SER A 154 -8.13 -10.06 10.73
C SER A 154 -6.98 -9.09 11.04
N GLN A 155 -6.72 -8.79 12.31
CA GLN A 155 -5.59 -7.95 12.70
C GLN A 155 -4.24 -8.63 12.44
N ILE A 156 -4.14 -9.93 12.71
CA ILE A 156 -2.94 -10.71 12.40
C ILE A 156 -2.69 -10.75 10.89
N ASP A 157 -3.73 -11.06 10.11
CA ASP A 157 -3.63 -11.10 8.64
C ASP A 157 -3.18 -9.74 8.07
N LEU A 158 -3.69 -8.63 8.61
CA LEU A 158 -3.28 -7.28 8.21
C LEU A 158 -1.79 -7.02 8.50
N ARG A 159 -1.29 -7.39 9.69
CA ARG A 159 0.14 -7.24 10.04
C ARG A 159 1.05 -8.08 9.15
N VAL A 160 0.61 -9.27 8.74
CA VAL A 160 1.36 -10.11 7.81
C VAL A 160 1.47 -9.43 6.45
N LEU A 161 0.35 -8.92 5.91
CA LEU A 161 0.33 -8.20 4.64
C LEU A 161 1.17 -6.91 4.67
N GLU A 162 1.14 -6.17 5.77
CA GLU A 162 1.99 -4.98 5.97
C GLU A 162 3.48 -5.35 5.91
N LYS A 163 3.88 -6.43 6.58
CA LYS A 163 5.28 -6.90 6.57
C LYS A 163 5.71 -7.36 5.17
N GLU A 164 4.88 -8.12 4.47
CA GLU A 164 5.17 -8.54 3.10
C GLU A 164 5.32 -7.34 2.16
N THR A 165 4.44 -6.34 2.30
CA THR A 165 4.49 -5.10 1.52
C THR A 165 5.79 -4.33 1.80
N GLU A 166 6.22 -4.26 3.05
CA GLU A 166 7.48 -3.63 3.45
C GLU A 166 8.69 -4.36 2.87
N ASP A 167 8.70 -5.70 2.91
CA ASP A 167 9.76 -6.52 2.31
C ASP A 167 9.84 -6.31 0.78
N TYR A 168 8.70 -6.19 0.10
CA TYR A 168 8.65 -5.85 -1.32
C TYR A 168 9.19 -4.44 -1.59
N ARG A 169 8.83 -3.46 -0.76
CA ARG A 169 9.32 -2.08 -0.85
C ARG A 169 10.84 -2.03 -0.69
N LEU A 170 11.39 -2.73 0.29
CA LEU A 170 12.83 -2.80 0.52
C LEU A 170 13.57 -3.46 -0.66
N LYS A 171 13.05 -4.57 -1.18
CA LYS A 171 13.62 -5.24 -2.38
C LYS A 171 13.62 -4.31 -3.59
N TYR A 172 12.54 -3.56 -3.81
CA TYR A 172 12.44 -2.62 -4.91
C TYR A 172 13.40 -1.44 -4.75
N SER A 173 13.51 -0.90 -3.53
CA SER A 173 14.46 0.15 -3.18
C SER A 173 15.91 -0.28 -3.45
N GLN A 174 16.28 -1.48 -3.01
CA GLN A 174 17.62 -2.04 -3.26
C GLN A 174 17.90 -2.17 -4.76
N LYS A 175 16.96 -2.74 -5.53
CA LYS A 175 17.10 -2.87 -6.98
C LYS A 175 17.25 -1.51 -7.69
N THR A 176 16.58 -0.48 -7.18
CA THR A 176 16.69 0.89 -7.69
C THR A 176 18.07 1.48 -7.40
N GLN A 177 18.59 1.25 -6.19
CA GLN A 177 19.95 1.67 -5.80
C GLN A 177 21.01 0.96 -6.64
N ASP A 178 20.90 -0.36 -6.82
CA ASP A 178 21.83 -1.15 -7.64
C ASP A 178 21.84 -0.66 -9.10
N LYS A 179 20.66 -0.34 -9.64
CA LYS A 179 20.53 0.25 -10.98
C LYS A 179 21.25 1.60 -11.08
N CYS A 180 21.06 2.49 -10.11
CA CYS A 180 21.73 3.79 -10.08
C CYS A 180 23.25 3.64 -9.99
N GLN A 181 23.76 2.69 -9.21
CA GLN A 181 25.19 2.39 -9.12
C GLN A 181 25.74 1.88 -10.46
N TYR A 182 25.01 0.99 -11.14
CA TYR A 182 25.40 0.50 -12.45
C TYR A 182 25.41 1.62 -13.51
N GLU A 183 24.40 2.49 -13.51
CA GLU A 183 24.34 3.65 -14.40
C GLU A 183 25.53 4.61 -14.19
N GLN A 184 25.92 4.84 -12.93
CA GLN A 184 27.12 5.62 -12.61
C GLN A 184 28.40 4.94 -13.12
N GLN A 185 28.55 3.64 -12.93
CA GLN A 185 29.71 2.89 -13.46
C GLN A 185 29.80 2.97 -14.98
N VAL A 186 28.66 2.89 -15.68
CA VAL A 186 28.60 3.04 -17.14
C VAL A 186 29.01 4.46 -17.56
N LEU A 187 28.61 5.48 -16.82
CA LEU A 187 29.01 6.86 -17.09
C LEU A 187 30.53 7.06 -16.90
N ASP A 188 31.09 6.54 -15.81
CA ASP A 188 32.53 6.62 -15.53
C ASP A 188 33.36 5.90 -16.60
N LEU A 189 32.88 4.73 -17.08
CA LEU A 189 33.53 4.01 -18.17
C LEU A 189 33.47 4.79 -19.50
N LYS A 190 32.34 5.46 -19.80
CA LYS A 190 32.23 6.32 -20.98
C LYS A 190 33.21 7.49 -20.91
N LEU A 191 33.37 8.10 -19.74
CA LEU A 191 34.33 9.19 -19.53
C LEU A 191 35.77 8.72 -19.80
N LYS A 192 36.18 7.60 -19.19
CA LYS A 192 37.50 6.99 -19.43
C LYS A 192 37.74 6.65 -20.90
N MET A 193 36.71 6.16 -21.60
CA MET A 193 36.80 5.88 -23.02
C MET A 193 37.01 7.15 -23.86
N SER A 194 36.35 8.26 -23.48
CA SER A 194 36.56 9.58 -24.10
C SER A 194 37.98 10.11 -23.86
N GLU A 195 38.52 9.94 -22.65
CA GLU A 195 39.90 10.32 -22.31
C GLU A 195 40.92 9.53 -23.13
N LEU A 196 40.73 8.20 -23.23
CA LEU A 196 41.59 7.34 -24.05
C LEU A 196 41.54 7.70 -25.54
N ASN A 197 40.36 8.07 -26.06
CA ASN A 197 40.24 8.54 -27.44
C ASN A 197 40.98 9.86 -27.67
N THR A 198 40.87 10.80 -26.73
CA THR A 198 41.59 12.08 -26.80
C THR A 198 43.10 11.85 -26.75
N LEU A 199 43.58 10.96 -25.89
CA LEU A 199 44.99 10.58 -25.81
C LEU A 199 45.47 9.91 -27.11
N LYS A 200 44.65 9.03 -27.70
CA LYS A 200 44.95 8.41 -28.98
C LYS A 200 45.09 9.45 -30.10
N GLU A 201 44.22 10.45 -30.15
CA GLU A 201 44.30 11.55 -31.11
C GLU A 201 45.57 12.38 -30.91
N GLN A 202 45.94 12.69 -29.67
CA GLN A 202 47.19 13.38 -29.35
C GLN A 202 48.42 12.60 -29.82
N ILE A 203 48.49 11.30 -29.53
CA ILE A 203 49.59 10.44 -29.99
C ILE A 203 49.63 10.39 -31.53
N HIS A 204 48.47 10.34 -32.19
CA HIS A 204 48.43 10.33 -33.65
C HIS A 204 48.99 11.62 -34.25
N LEU A 205 48.64 12.77 -33.68
CA LEU A 205 49.18 14.07 -34.08
C LEU A 205 50.70 14.13 -33.87
N GLU A 206 51.20 13.70 -32.71
CA GLU A 206 52.64 13.66 -32.42
C GLU A 206 53.40 12.74 -33.39
N CYS A 207 52.85 11.56 -33.70
CA CYS A 207 53.42 10.68 -34.73
C CYS A 207 53.47 11.37 -36.11
N GLN A 208 52.41 12.07 -36.49
CA GLN A 208 52.35 12.80 -37.76
C GLN A 208 53.39 13.93 -37.84
N GLU A 209 53.58 14.68 -36.75
CA GLU A 209 54.61 15.72 -36.64
C GLU A 209 56.01 15.10 -36.79
N LYS A 210 56.29 13.99 -36.10
CA LYS A 210 57.58 13.29 -36.21
C LYS A 210 57.84 12.73 -37.61
N GLU A 211 56.82 12.23 -38.29
CA GLU A 211 56.96 11.85 -39.70
C GLU A 211 57.28 13.04 -40.60
N GLN A 212 56.72 14.23 -40.34
CA GLN A 212 57.04 15.44 -41.09
C GLN A 212 58.48 15.89 -40.83
N GLU A 213 58.94 15.84 -39.58
CA GLU A 213 60.33 16.11 -39.21
C GLU A 213 61.31 15.17 -39.93
N ILE A 214 61.01 13.86 -39.96
CA ILE A 214 61.84 12.88 -40.67
C ILE A 214 61.87 13.20 -42.17
N ARG A 215 60.73 13.48 -42.79
CA ARG A 215 60.66 13.86 -44.22
C ARG A 215 61.46 15.13 -44.53
N ALA A 216 61.44 16.12 -43.64
CA ALA A 216 62.23 17.33 -43.79
C ALA A 216 63.73 17.02 -43.69
N TYR A 217 64.12 16.17 -42.74
CA TYR A 217 65.50 15.71 -42.58
C TYR A 217 66.00 14.95 -43.82
N ASP A 218 65.21 14.02 -44.36
CA ASP A 218 65.55 13.27 -45.58
C ASP A 218 65.73 14.21 -46.78
N THR A 219 64.87 15.23 -46.90
CA THR A 219 64.98 16.25 -47.96
C THR A 219 66.28 17.05 -47.83
N ASN A 220 66.62 17.46 -46.62
CA ASN A 220 67.87 18.19 -46.34
C ASN A 220 69.10 17.32 -46.63
N LEU A 221 69.06 16.04 -46.26
CA LEU A 221 70.13 15.08 -46.52
C LEU A 221 70.35 14.91 -48.03
N TYR A 222 69.27 14.78 -48.81
CA TYR A 222 69.31 14.69 -50.27
C TYR A 222 69.96 15.94 -50.90
N LEU A 223 69.54 17.14 -50.49
CA LEU A 223 70.13 18.39 -50.97
C LEU A 223 71.63 18.47 -50.66
N ARG A 224 72.02 18.04 -49.45
CA ARG A 224 73.44 18.04 -49.06
C ARG A 224 74.28 17.04 -49.84
N GLU A 225 73.72 15.89 -50.18
CA GLU A 225 74.36 14.91 -51.06
C GLU A 225 74.54 15.47 -52.49
N GLN A 226 73.54 16.18 -52.99
CA GLN A 226 73.62 16.87 -54.29
C GLN A 226 74.75 17.91 -54.30
N GLU A 227 74.81 18.78 -53.29
CA GLU A 227 75.90 19.76 -53.14
C GLU A 227 77.28 19.09 -53.07
N LEU A 228 77.39 17.95 -52.37
CA LEU A 228 78.63 17.20 -52.28
C LEU A 228 79.04 16.63 -53.64
N ASN A 229 78.08 16.14 -54.43
CA ASN A 229 78.32 15.64 -55.77
C ASN A 229 78.73 16.78 -56.73
N ASP A 230 78.08 17.94 -56.66
CA ASP A 230 78.46 19.11 -57.45
C ASP A 230 79.90 19.55 -57.13
N LYS A 231 80.27 19.57 -55.84
CA LYS A 231 81.64 19.84 -55.39
C LYS A 231 82.63 18.79 -55.89
N LYS A 232 82.27 17.50 -55.91
CA LYS A 232 83.13 16.45 -56.49
C LYS A 232 83.34 16.68 -57.99
N THR A 233 82.28 17.01 -58.73
CA THR A 233 82.39 17.33 -60.16
C THR A 233 83.26 18.56 -60.39
N GLN A 234 83.10 19.61 -59.58
CA GLN A 234 83.96 20.80 -59.64
C GLN A 234 85.43 20.46 -59.37
N LEU A 235 85.69 19.67 -58.32
CA LEU A 235 87.04 19.22 -57.99
C LEU A 235 87.66 18.39 -59.12
N GLN A 236 86.88 17.56 -59.79
CA GLN A 236 87.34 16.78 -60.95
C GLN A 236 87.71 17.67 -62.13
N ARG A 237 86.90 18.70 -62.43
CA ARG A 237 87.24 19.70 -63.47
C ARG A 237 88.54 20.44 -63.14
N LEU A 238 88.72 20.86 -61.89
CA LEU A 238 89.95 21.52 -61.44
C LEU A 238 91.17 20.61 -61.55
N LYS A 239 91.04 19.31 -61.24
CA LYS A 239 92.11 18.33 -61.45
C LYS A 239 92.48 18.20 -62.91
N GLN A 240 91.50 18.13 -63.81
CA GLN A 240 91.72 18.07 -65.25
C GLN A 240 92.41 19.33 -65.77
N GLN A 241 91.97 20.52 -65.34
CA GLN A 241 92.65 21.79 -65.68
C GLN A 241 94.10 21.83 -65.18
N LYS A 242 94.36 21.33 -63.96
CA LYS A 242 95.72 21.22 -63.43
C LYS A 242 96.59 20.31 -64.29
N GLU A 243 96.07 19.16 -64.70
CA GLU A 243 96.77 18.21 -65.59
C GLU A 243 97.03 18.81 -66.98
N GLU A 244 96.09 19.56 -67.54
CA GLU A 244 96.26 20.30 -68.80
C GLU A 244 97.35 21.38 -68.68
N LEU A 245 97.36 22.14 -67.58
CA LEU A 245 98.40 23.13 -67.28
C LEU A 245 99.78 22.48 -67.10
N GLU A 246 99.87 21.36 -66.38
CA GLU A 246 101.11 20.58 -66.24
C GLU A 246 101.59 20.05 -67.60
N ASN A 247 100.69 19.52 -68.43
CA ASN A 247 101.00 19.09 -69.79
C ASN A 247 101.48 20.25 -70.68
N MET A 248 100.88 21.44 -70.56
CA MET A 248 101.36 22.65 -71.26
C MET A 248 102.73 23.09 -70.74
N SER A 249 102.95 23.09 -69.42
CA SER A 249 104.24 23.38 -68.80
C SER A 249 105.33 22.44 -69.32
N ASN A 250 105.05 21.13 -69.35
CA ASN A 250 105.95 20.12 -69.89
C ASN A 250 106.24 20.33 -71.40
N LYS A 251 105.26 20.77 -72.19
CA LYS A 251 105.45 21.12 -73.61
C LYS A 251 106.35 22.35 -73.80
N ILE A 252 106.21 23.36 -72.93
CA ILE A 252 107.08 24.53 -72.92
C ILE A 252 108.51 24.13 -72.57
N GLU A 253 108.71 23.25 -71.57
CA GLU A 253 110.03 22.73 -71.19
C GLU A 253 110.69 21.89 -72.30
N GLN A 254 109.91 21.18 -73.11
CA GLN A 254 110.43 20.34 -74.21
C GLN A 254 110.71 21.11 -75.52
N ASN A 255 110.26 22.37 -75.68
CA ASN A 255 110.47 23.15 -76.90
C ASN A 255 110.61 24.68 -76.61
N PRO A 256 111.82 25.14 -76.24
CA PRO A 256 112.03 26.50 -75.73
C PRO A 256 111.91 27.64 -76.77
N GLU A 257 111.78 27.37 -78.06
CA GLU A 257 111.60 28.40 -79.11
C GLU A 257 110.14 28.84 -79.32
N ILE A 258 109.15 28.24 -78.64
CA ILE A 258 107.72 28.58 -78.76
C ILE A 258 107.29 29.75 -77.82
N ILE A 259 108.24 30.34 -77.09
CA ILE A 259 107.96 31.34 -76.04
C ILE A 259 107.40 32.67 -76.59
N GLU A 260 107.51 32.97 -77.90
CA GLU A 260 107.10 34.28 -78.44
C GLU A 260 105.63 34.41 -78.89
N GLU A 261 104.80 33.36 -78.84
CA GLU A 261 103.37 33.47 -79.24
C GLU A 261 102.38 32.81 -78.26
N ILE A 262 102.71 32.76 -76.96
CA ILE A 262 101.71 32.39 -75.94
C ILE A 262 100.95 33.65 -75.54
N ILE A 263 99.88 33.94 -76.29
CA ILE A 263 98.84 34.90 -75.89
C ILE A 263 98.21 34.35 -74.60
N ILE A 264 98.56 34.98 -73.48
CA ILE A 264 97.93 34.77 -72.18
C ILE A 264 96.43 34.98 -72.38
N PRO A 265 95.58 33.93 -72.29
CA PRO A 265 94.15 34.14 -72.30
C PRO A 265 93.84 34.98 -71.07
N GLU A 266 92.94 35.94 -71.21
CA GLU A 266 92.44 36.76 -70.11
C GLU A 266 91.28 36.02 -69.41
N PRO A 267 91.50 35.36 -68.26
CA PRO A 267 90.38 35.10 -67.37
C PRO A 267 90.72 35.50 -65.93
N VAL A 268 90.64 36.79 -65.64
CA VAL A 268 90.68 37.26 -64.23
C VAL A 268 89.41 38.04 -63.85
N GLN A 269 88.61 38.49 -64.82
CA GLN A 269 87.38 39.22 -64.52
C GLN A 269 86.17 38.34 -64.19
N MET A 270 86.08 37.10 -64.70
CA MET A 270 84.95 36.21 -64.35
C MET A 270 85.03 35.67 -62.90
N LEU A 271 86.23 35.44 -62.35
CA LEU A 271 86.42 34.90 -61.00
C LEU A 271 85.99 35.86 -59.88
N GLN A 272 85.99 37.18 -60.12
CA GLN A 272 85.47 38.16 -59.15
C GLN A 272 83.94 38.28 -59.20
N GLN A 273 83.32 37.95 -60.34
CA GLN A 273 81.87 38.00 -60.50
C GLN A 273 81.19 36.78 -59.86
N GLU A 274 81.80 35.59 -59.96
CA GLU A 274 81.34 34.39 -59.23
C GLU A 274 81.49 34.55 -57.71
N LYS A 275 82.56 35.22 -57.22
CA LYS A 275 82.71 35.50 -55.78
C LYS A 275 81.59 36.38 -55.24
N LYS A 276 81.17 37.40 -55.98
CA LYS A 276 80.03 38.26 -55.60
C LYS A 276 78.69 37.52 -55.67
N GLN A 277 78.49 36.61 -56.63
CA GLN A 277 77.28 35.80 -56.69
C GLN A 277 77.21 34.75 -55.56
N GLN A 278 78.34 34.17 -55.14
CA GLN A 278 78.40 33.27 -53.98
C GLN A 278 78.19 34.01 -52.64
N GLU A 279 78.69 35.24 -52.48
CA GLU A 279 78.40 36.06 -51.30
C GLU A 279 76.91 36.45 -51.20
N MET A 280 76.23 36.61 -52.33
CA MET A 280 74.78 36.84 -52.38
C MET A 280 73.94 35.60 -52.05
N TYR A 281 74.45 34.40 -52.33
CA TYR A 281 73.77 33.14 -51.99
C TYR A 281 73.98 32.73 -50.53
N ASN A 282 75.13 33.05 -49.94
CA ASN A 282 75.44 32.74 -48.52
C ASN A 282 74.77 33.69 -47.51
N THR A 283 74.15 34.79 -47.96
CA THR A 283 73.48 35.78 -47.09
C THR A 283 71.95 35.65 -47.06
N ASN A 284 71.35 34.69 -47.79
CA ASN A 284 69.89 34.61 -47.96
C ASN A 284 69.25 33.28 -47.54
N ILE A 285 70.01 32.35 -46.96
CA ILE A 285 69.42 31.09 -46.48
C ILE A 285 69.89 30.88 -45.04
N ASP A 286 69.29 31.65 -44.13
CA ASP A 286 69.32 31.35 -42.71
C ASP A 286 68.36 30.17 -42.45
N ILE A 287 68.87 28.95 -42.68
CA ILE A 287 68.10 27.71 -42.54
C ILE A 287 67.59 27.53 -41.09
N GLU A 288 68.21 28.19 -40.10
CA GLU A 288 67.78 28.11 -38.70
C GLU A 288 66.44 28.82 -38.46
N GLU A 289 66.08 29.85 -39.25
CA GLU A 289 64.82 30.58 -39.06
C GLU A 289 63.60 29.87 -39.69
N ILE A 290 63.82 28.97 -40.66
CA ILE A 290 62.75 28.12 -41.24
C ILE A 290 62.52 26.85 -40.40
N MET A 291 63.53 26.36 -39.67
CA MET A 291 63.41 25.11 -38.88
C MET A 291 62.70 25.29 -37.53
N PHE A 292 62.53 26.51 -37.01
CA PHE A 292 61.84 26.76 -35.73
C PHE A 292 60.55 27.57 -35.89
N GLY A 293 59.71 27.17 -36.85
CA GLY A 293 58.36 27.70 -37.03
C GLY A 293 57.56 27.73 -35.72
N ASN A 294 57.23 28.96 -35.30
CA ASN A 294 56.35 29.35 -34.21
C ASN A 294 55.18 28.39 -33.94
N THR A 295 55.21 27.69 -32.80
CA THR A 295 54.05 27.02 -32.18
C THR A 295 53.66 27.72 -30.87
N ASN A 296 53.55 29.04 -30.88
CA ASN A 296 52.95 29.81 -29.78
C ASN A 296 51.61 30.41 -30.22
N GLY A 297 50.54 29.62 -30.10
CA GLY A 297 49.19 30.14 -30.31
C GLY A 297 48.10 29.08 -30.27
N SER A 298 47.59 28.79 -29.08
CA SER A 298 46.16 28.54 -28.80
C SER A 298 45.99 27.74 -27.50
N LYS A 299 45.97 28.45 -26.37
CA LYS A 299 45.32 28.01 -25.14
C LYS A 299 44.53 29.19 -24.63
N GLU A 300 43.22 29.20 -24.89
CA GLU A 300 42.21 29.83 -24.02
C GLU A 300 40.80 29.66 -24.64
N SER A 301 40.05 28.68 -24.13
CA SER A 301 38.59 28.73 -24.12
C SER A 301 38.07 27.87 -22.97
N SER A 302 38.11 28.46 -21.78
CA SER A 302 37.43 27.98 -20.58
C SER A 302 36.07 28.67 -20.50
N THR A 303 35.02 28.01 -20.99
CA THR A 303 33.64 28.41 -20.75
C THR A 303 33.26 28.12 -19.29
N LEU A 304 33.15 29.19 -18.51
CA LEU A 304 32.44 29.24 -17.23
C LEU A 304 30.98 28.82 -17.41
N ILE A 305 30.54 27.78 -16.71
CA ILE A 305 29.12 27.56 -16.39
C ILE A 305 28.94 27.97 -14.93
N LYS A 306 28.29 29.12 -14.73
CA LYS A 306 27.74 29.56 -13.44
C LYS A 306 26.44 28.80 -13.20
N THR A 307 26.37 28.05 -12.12
CA THR A 307 25.10 27.49 -11.61
C THR A 307 24.66 28.33 -10.41
N GLU A 308 23.55 29.04 -10.58
CA GLU A 308 22.88 29.85 -9.56
C GLU A 308 22.31 28.95 -8.45
N GLN A 309 22.67 29.25 -7.20
CA GLN A 309 22.00 28.72 -6.02
C GLN A 309 20.86 29.67 -5.64
N ALA A 310 19.62 29.23 -5.82
CA ALA A 310 18.46 29.89 -5.25
C ALA A 310 18.25 29.41 -3.80
N GLN A 311 18.49 30.31 -2.85
CA GLN A 311 18.04 30.21 -1.47
C GLN A 311 16.53 30.45 -1.40
N GLN A 312 15.76 29.48 -0.91
CA GLN A 312 14.44 29.73 -0.31
C GLN A 312 14.21 28.84 0.92
N GLN A 313 14.29 29.46 2.09
CA GLN A 313 13.41 29.24 3.24
C GLN A 313 12.66 30.59 3.45
N PRO A 314 11.50 30.69 4.13
CA PRO A 314 11.03 29.84 5.24
C PRO A 314 9.51 29.57 5.29
N GLN A 315 9.04 28.67 6.17
CA GLN A 315 8.16 29.02 7.31
C GLN A 315 7.61 27.78 8.02
N LYS A 316 7.84 27.76 9.34
CA LYS A 316 7.13 26.94 10.33
C LYS A 316 5.79 27.60 10.64
N GLN A 317 4.70 26.85 10.67
CA GLN A 317 3.58 27.11 11.60
C GLN A 317 3.00 25.79 12.14
N ASN A 318 3.04 25.70 13.47
CA ASN A 318 2.27 24.76 14.27
C ASN A 318 0.83 25.26 14.38
N SER A 319 -0.18 24.38 14.28
CA SER A 319 -1.37 24.45 15.13
C SER A 319 -2.18 23.16 15.11
N THR A 320 -2.72 22.88 16.28
CA THR A 320 -3.37 21.68 16.80
C THR A 320 -4.91 21.66 16.61
N LYS A 321 -5.44 20.47 16.26
CA LYS A 321 -6.64 19.78 16.83
C LYS A 321 -8.09 20.20 16.42
N PRO A 322 -9.15 19.41 16.77
CA PRO A 322 -10.00 18.72 15.77
C PRO A 322 -11.53 18.98 15.91
N SER A 323 -12.34 18.64 14.89
CA SER A 323 -13.77 18.27 15.09
C SER A 323 -14.52 17.84 13.82
N GLN A 324 -14.99 16.58 13.85
CA GLN A 324 -16.29 16.03 13.42
C GLN A 324 -16.76 16.00 11.94
N PRO A 325 -17.60 14.99 11.59
CA PRO A 325 -17.76 14.48 10.24
C PRO A 325 -18.90 15.17 9.48
N LYS A 326 -18.66 15.51 8.21
CA LYS A 326 -19.69 15.88 7.24
C LYS A 326 -19.95 14.75 6.26
N GLN A 327 -21.23 14.66 5.92
CA GLN A 327 -21.88 13.73 5.00
C GLN A 327 -21.24 13.78 3.61
N ASN A 328 -20.94 12.60 3.04
CA ASN A 328 -20.62 12.49 1.62
C ASN A 328 -21.91 12.32 0.82
N LYS A 329 -22.09 13.25 -0.12
CA LYS A 329 -22.88 13.09 -1.35
C LYS A 329 -21.99 12.45 -2.41
N ASP A 330 -22.66 11.80 -3.35
CA ASP A 330 -22.18 11.15 -4.56
C ASP A 330 -21.50 12.10 -5.56
N GLU A 331 -21.05 11.52 -6.68
CA GLU A 331 -20.38 12.05 -7.89
C GLU A 331 -18.88 11.67 -7.91
N ASP A 332 -18.48 10.61 -8.65
CA ASP A 332 -18.38 10.44 -10.11
C ASP A 332 -16.97 10.80 -10.61
N ASP A 333 -16.44 9.88 -11.41
CA ASP A 333 -15.37 9.97 -12.42
C ASP A 333 -14.30 11.06 -12.29
N ASP A 334 -13.03 10.62 -12.13
CA ASP A 334 -11.92 11.20 -12.88
C ASP A 334 -10.71 10.24 -12.90
N GLU A 335 -10.55 9.56 -14.04
CA GLU A 335 -9.25 9.12 -14.53
C GLU A 335 -8.39 10.37 -14.79
N GLU A 336 -7.23 10.54 -14.13
CA GLU A 336 -6.03 11.05 -14.81
C GLU A 336 -4.75 11.10 -13.94
N LYS A 337 -3.65 10.77 -14.61
CA LYS A 337 -2.26 11.23 -14.37
C LYS A 337 -1.56 10.88 -13.05
N TYR A 338 -0.90 9.72 -13.07
CA TYR A 338 0.40 9.59 -12.39
C TYR A 338 1.49 10.29 -13.22
N LYS A 339 1.76 11.56 -12.90
CA LYS A 339 3.04 12.20 -13.24
C LYS A 339 4.10 11.73 -12.25
N CYS A 340 5.04 10.93 -12.73
CA CYS A 340 6.26 10.59 -12.02
C CYS A 340 7.17 11.84 -11.99
N ASN A 341 7.22 12.55 -10.87
CA ASN A 341 8.21 13.59 -10.64
C ASN A 341 9.46 12.91 -10.04
N ILE A 342 10.49 12.78 -10.86
CA ILE A 342 11.85 12.45 -10.45
C ILE A 342 12.48 13.77 -9.98
N PHE A 343 12.93 13.81 -8.73
CA PHE A 343 13.87 14.80 -8.23
C PHE A 343 15.12 14.08 -7.73
#